data_AF-A0A706WTI0-F1
#
_entry.id   AF-A0A706WTI0-F1
#
_cell.length_a   1.000
_cell.length_b   1.000
_cell.length_c   1.000
_cell.angle_alpha   90.00
_cell.angle_beta   90.00
_cell.angle_gamma   90.00
#
_symmetry.space_group_name_H-M   'P 1'
#
loop_
_entity.id
_entity.type
_entity.pdbx_description
1 polymer ?
#
loop_
_entity_poly.entity_id
_entity_poly.type
_entity_poly.pdbx_seq_one_letter_code
_entity_poly.pdbx_strand_id
1 'polypeptide(L)' 'MPYKAKSDLPDNVRNVLPAHAQDIYKEAF' A
#
# COMPACT_ATOMS: atom_id res chain seq x y z
N MET A 1 9.69 -2.13 7.68
CA MET A 1 8.82 -2.28 6.51
C MET A 1 9.10 -1.13 5.55
N PRO A 2 9.28 -1.41 4.25
CA PRO A 2 9.68 -0.46 3.20
C PRO A 2 8.71 0.71 3.01
N TYR A 3 7.47 0.62 3.48
CA TYR A 3 6.49 1.71 3.40
C TYR A 3 6.01 2.15 4.79
N LYS A 4 6.13 3.45 5.11
CA LYS A 4 5.72 3.99 6.42
C LYS A 4 4.25 4.41 6.43
N ALA A 5 3.74 4.86 5.29
CA ALA A 5 2.35 5.26 5.09
C ALA A 5 1.77 4.70 3.78
N LYS A 6 0.43 4.67 3.67
CA LYS A 6 -0.26 4.27 2.42
C LYS A 6 0.12 5.16 1.24
N SER A 7 0.44 6.43 1.50
CA SER A 7 0.93 7.39 0.51
C SER A 7 2.27 6.99 -0.11
N ASP A 8 3.07 6.21 0.62
CA ASP A 8 4.37 5.75 0.16
C ASP A 8 4.25 4.55 -0.79
N LEU A 9 3.04 3.99 -0.92
CA LEU A 9 2.77 2.93 -1.88
C LEU A 9 2.90 3.48 -3.32
N PRO A 10 3.35 2.65 -4.27
CA PRO A 10 3.33 2.99 -5.69
C PRO A 10 1.93 3.41 -6.18
N ASP A 11 1.86 4.33 -7.15
CA ASP A 11 0.57 4.82 -7.68
C ASP A 11 -0.29 3.69 -8.26
N ASN A 12 0.32 2.70 -8.90
CA ASN A 12 -0.38 1.53 -9.41
C ASN A 12 -0.99 0.69 -8.29
N VAL A 13 -0.40 0.64 -7.10
CA VAL A 13 -0.95 -0.06 -5.93
C VAL A 13 -2.09 0.77 -5.33
N ARG A 14 -1.91 2.09 -5.16
CA ARG A 14 -2.94 2.98 -4.60
C ARG A 14 -4.20 3.09 -5.46
N ASN A 15 -4.05 3.07 -6.78
CA ASN A 15 -5.17 3.28 -7.71
C ASN A 15 -5.93 2.00 -8.05
N VAL A 16 -5.35 0.81 -7.84
CA VAL A 16 -5.99 -0.47 -8.18
C VAL A 16 -6.43 -1.28 -6.96
N LEU A 17 -5.83 -1.03 -5.79
CA LEU A 17 -6.16 -1.78 -4.58
C LEU A 17 -7.08 -0.97 -3.65
N PRO A 18 -8.12 -1.62 -3.09
CA PRO A 18 -8.93 -1.03 -2.03
C PRO A 18 -8.09 -0.65 -0.81
N ALA A 19 -8.54 0.33 -0.03
CA ALA A 19 -7.80 0.87 1.12
C ALA A 19 -7.39 -0.19 2.16
N HIS A 20 -8.19 -1.25 2.35
CA HIS A 20 -7.85 -2.37 3.24
C HIS A 20 -6.76 -3.28 2.67
N ALA A 21 -6.76 -3.51 1.35
CA ALA A 21 -5.73 -4.31 0.69
C ALA A 21 -4.37 -3.56 0.62
N GLN A 22 -4.41 -2.23 0.57
CA GLN A 22 -3.21 -1.39 0.70
C GLN A 22 -2.53 -1.57 2.07
N ASP A 23 -3.30 -1.71 3.15
CA ASP A 23 -2.74 -2.00 4.48
C ASP A 23 -2.00 -3.34 4.50
N ILE A 24 -2.62 -4.38 3.94
CA ILE A 24 -2.02 -5.71 3.87
C ILE A 24 -0.73 -5.66 3.01
N TYR A 25 -0.75 -4.98 1.87
CA TYR A 25 0.42 -4.85 1.00
C TYR A 25 1.59 -4.14 1.70
N LYS A 26 1.30 -3.06 2.45
CA LYS A 26 2.27 -2.29 3.21
C LYS A 26 2.90 -3.09 4.38
N GLU A 27 2.16 -4.02 4.97
CA GLU A 27 2.67 -4.88 6.06
C GLU A 27 3.34 -6.16 5.55
N ALA A 28 2.95 -6.66 4.38
CA ALA A 28 3.50 -7.88 3.78
C ALA A 28 4.82 -7.65 3.01
N PHE A 29 5.03 -6.44 2.50
CA PHE A 29 6.24 -6.03 1.80
C PHE A 29 6.99 -5.01 2.64
#